data_AF-A0A959QW36-F1
#
_entry.id   AF-A0A959QW36-F1
#
_cell.length_a   1.000
_cell.length_b   1.000
_cell.length_c   1.000
_cell.angle_alpha   90.00
_cell.angle_beta   90.00
_cell.angle_gamma   90.00
#
_symmetry.space_group_name_H-M   'P 1'
#
loop_
_entity.id
_entity.type
_entity.pdbx_description
1 polymer ?
#
loop_
_entity_poly.entity_id
_entity_poly.type
_entity_poly.pdbx_seq_one_letter_code
_entity_poly.pdbx_strand_id
1 'polypeptide(L)'
;MKFRFLLLPLLFSNMLQAQNGAGVVINEFLASSDSLSGIPDPSGSFADWIELYNNTNNLVNLSGFYLSDDYVFFDKFIFPTGAQIEADGYVIIWADQDLTEAGLHADFKLNKSGEEIILLNASQEVLDSISYGPQETNVSLARIPNGTGDFTQRAPTFSANNDPQTSAVNQVIASSIHVSPNPGSGPFTVDWPTQLAASPDAWDLLDLQGRSIQIQVVPFGESQFMIQVAPKVAGMYLLWIRVDNQFYVKRLVIQAD
;
A
#
# COMPACT_ATOMS: atom_id res chain seq x y z
N MET A 1 -28.51 -22.17 62.17
CA MET A 1 -29.07 -21.45 61.01
C MET A 1 -27.90 -20.94 60.18
N LYS A 2 -27.49 -21.67 59.11
CA LYS A 2 -26.34 -21.31 58.27
C LYS A 2 -26.82 -20.45 57.10
N PHE A 3 -26.47 -19.16 57.09
CA PHE A 3 -26.67 -18.29 55.94
C PHE A 3 -25.60 -18.59 54.88
N ARG A 4 -26.02 -19.01 53.68
CA ARG A 4 -25.18 -19.04 52.49
C ARG A 4 -25.18 -17.65 51.87
N PHE A 5 -24.06 -16.94 51.90
CA PHE A 5 -23.84 -15.78 51.03
C PHE A 5 -23.49 -16.29 49.63
N LEU A 6 -24.34 -16.03 48.64
CA LEU A 6 -23.93 -16.08 47.24
C LEU A 6 -23.07 -14.84 46.98
N LEU A 7 -21.78 -15.02 46.68
CA LEU A 7 -21.01 -14.00 45.98
C LEU A 7 -21.47 -14.00 44.52
N LEU A 8 -22.13 -12.93 44.07
CA LEU A 8 -22.20 -12.65 42.65
C LEU A 8 -20.83 -12.11 42.20
N PRO A 9 -20.28 -12.59 41.07
CA PRO A 9 -19.09 -11.98 40.51
C PRO A 9 -19.43 -10.55 40.05
N LEU A 10 -18.66 -9.56 40.49
CA LEU A 10 -18.67 -8.25 39.87
C LEU A 10 -18.21 -8.42 38.42
N LEU A 11 -19.12 -8.26 37.48
CA LEU A 11 -18.77 -8.07 36.08
C LEU A 11 -18.11 -6.69 35.98
N PHE A 12 -16.80 -6.68 35.81
CA PHE A 12 -16.10 -5.48 35.36
C PHE A 12 -16.55 -5.23 33.92
N SER A 13 -17.45 -4.27 33.74
CA SER A 13 -17.73 -3.69 32.43
C SER A 13 -16.42 -3.07 31.93
N ASN A 14 -15.84 -3.64 30.87
CA ASN A 14 -14.79 -2.97 30.10
C ASN A 14 -15.42 -1.74 29.44
N MET A 15 -15.41 -0.63 30.17
CA MET A 15 -15.54 0.69 29.58
C MET A 15 -14.39 0.83 28.58
N LEU A 16 -14.69 1.07 27.29
CA LEU A 16 -13.68 1.52 26.34
C LEU A 16 -13.03 2.78 26.92
N GLN A 17 -11.84 2.65 27.48
CA GLN A 17 -10.96 3.79 27.67
C GLN A 17 -10.46 4.14 26.28
N ALA A 18 -10.97 5.23 25.71
CA ALA A 18 -10.33 5.86 24.57
C ALA A 18 -8.88 6.15 25.00
N GLN A 19 -7.92 5.43 24.42
CA GLN A 19 -6.52 5.76 24.64
C GLN A 19 -6.29 7.18 24.12
N ASN A 20 -5.49 7.92 24.87
CA ASN A 20 -5.17 9.31 24.67
C ASN A 20 -4.25 9.47 23.44
N GLY A 21 -4.70 9.09 22.23
CA GLY A 21 -3.95 9.18 20.96
C GLY A 21 -2.60 8.43 20.89
N ALA A 22 -2.13 7.85 21.98
CA ALA A 22 -0.82 7.22 22.12
C ALA A 22 -0.70 6.02 21.18
N GLY A 23 -0.12 6.24 20.01
CA GLY A 23 0.08 5.22 18.98
C GLY A 23 -0.40 5.62 17.58
N VAL A 24 -1.15 6.72 17.44
CA VAL A 24 -1.44 7.30 16.11
C VAL A 24 -0.24 8.15 15.68
N VAL A 25 0.27 7.89 14.48
CA VAL A 25 1.45 8.55 13.92
C VAL A 25 1.17 9.04 12.50
N ILE A 26 1.96 10.02 12.05
CA ILE A 26 2.03 10.35 10.62
C ILE A 26 2.80 9.21 9.95
N ASN A 27 2.18 8.48 9.03
CA ASN A 27 2.75 7.25 8.47
C ASN A 27 3.35 7.45 7.07
N GLU A 28 2.63 8.16 6.21
CA GLU A 28 3.02 8.43 4.83
C GLU A 28 2.40 9.77 4.39
N PHE A 29 3.06 10.50 3.50
CA PHE A 29 2.44 11.65 2.86
C PHE A 29 2.98 11.86 1.45
N LEU A 30 2.18 12.53 0.63
CA LEU A 30 2.53 12.95 -0.72
C LEU A 30 2.25 14.45 -0.87
N ALA A 31 3.30 15.26 -1.02
CA ALA A 31 3.22 16.73 -1.11
C ALA A 31 3.23 17.27 -2.55
N SER A 32 3.11 16.37 -3.54
CA SER A 32 2.90 16.75 -4.94
C SER A 32 2.37 15.55 -5.70
N SER A 33 1.09 15.60 -6.08
CA SER A 33 0.46 14.58 -6.93
C SER A 33 0.06 15.10 -8.31
N ASP A 34 0.12 14.22 -9.31
CA ASP A 34 -0.61 14.38 -10.57
C ASP A 34 -1.31 13.07 -10.96
N SER A 35 -1.84 13.00 -12.19
CA SER A 35 -2.59 11.82 -12.66
C SER A 35 -1.79 10.53 -12.73
N LEU A 36 -0.46 10.60 -12.76
CA LEU A 36 0.42 9.42 -12.76
C LEU A 36 0.61 8.84 -11.36
N SER A 37 0.19 9.52 -10.28
CA SER A 37 0.09 8.90 -8.95
C SER A 37 -0.88 7.72 -8.94
N GLY A 38 -1.91 7.75 -9.80
CA GLY A 38 -2.98 6.75 -9.83
C GLY A 38 -3.89 6.77 -8.60
N ILE A 39 -3.77 7.80 -7.76
CA ILE A 39 -4.50 7.95 -6.49
C ILE A 39 -5.36 9.21 -6.59
N PRO A 40 -6.59 9.10 -7.12
CA PRO A 40 -7.50 10.23 -7.12
C PRO A 40 -8.19 10.37 -5.74
N ASP A 41 -8.56 11.60 -5.41
CA ASP A 41 -9.51 11.91 -4.35
C ASP A 41 -10.94 11.45 -4.71
N PRO A 42 -11.91 11.61 -3.79
CA PRO A 42 -13.30 11.21 -4.05
C PRO A 42 -14.01 11.97 -5.19
N SER A 43 -13.52 13.15 -5.61
CA SER A 43 -14.03 13.84 -6.81
C SER A 43 -13.37 13.39 -8.11
N GLY A 44 -12.26 12.65 -8.03
CA GLY A 44 -11.48 12.20 -9.17
C GLY A 44 -10.27 13.09 -9.48
N SER A 45 -10.00 14.10 -8.65
CA SER A 45 -8.83 14.97 -8.77
C SER A 45 -7.61 14.36 -8.08
N PHE A 46 -6.41 14.87 -8.37
CA PHE A 46 -5.17 14.35 -7.78
C PHE A 46 -4.65 15.38 -6.78
N ALA A 47 -4.89 15.08 -5.51
CA ALA A 47 -4.57 15.93 -4.37
C ALA A 47 -3.38 15.40 -3.57
N ASP A 48 -2.68 16.33 -2.91
CA ASP A 48 -1.72 16.00 -1.86
C ASP A 48 -2.48 15.34 -0.70
N TRP A 49 -1.81 14.47 0.05
CA TRP A 49 -2.46 13.75 1.14
C TRP A 49 -1.49 13.35 2.23
N ILE A 50 -2.07 13.13 3.41
CA ILE A 50 -1.40 12.69 4.63
C ILE A 50 -2.12 11.44 5.11
N GLU A 51 -1.37 10.40 5.41
CA GLU A 51 -1.85 9.17 6.00
C GLU A 51 -1.43 9.10 7.46
N LEU A 52 -2.39 8.82 8.34
CA LEU A 52 -2.10 8.41 9.70
C LEU A 52 -2.26 6.90 9.85
N TYR A 53 -1.44 6.31 10.72
CA TYR A 53 -1.52 4.89 11.08
C TYR A 53 -1.70 4.72 12.58
N ASN A 54 -2.54 3.75 12.97
CA ASN A 54 -2.77 3.39 14.36
C ASN A 54 -1.90 2.18 14.76
N ASN A 55 -0.80 2.42 15.48
CA ASN A 55 0.07 1.37 16.01
C ASN A 55 -0.53 0.58 17.20
N THR A 56 -1.79 0.85 17.58
CA THR A 56 -2.43 0.16 18.68
C THR A 56 -3.33 -0.96 18.18
N ASN A 57 -3.61 -1.91 19.07
CA ASN A 57 -4.55 -3.00 18.83
C ASN A 57 -6.01 -2.63 19.17
N ASN A 58 -6.32 -1.33 19.32
CA ASN A 58 -7.66 -0.84 19.61
C ASN A 58 -8.06 0.25 18.62
N LEU A 59 -9.36 0.44 18.43
CA LEU A 59 -9.90 1.60 17.74
C LEU A 59 -9.51 2.89 18.49
N VAL A 60 -8.98 3.87 17.76
CA VAL A 60 -8.68 5.20 18.30
C VAL A 60 -9.68 6.21 17.75
N ASN A 61 -10.30 6.96 18.66
CA ASN A 61 -11.17 8.08 18.30
C ASN A 61 -10.31 9.31 18.03
N LEU A 62 -10.43 9.88 16.82
CA LEU A 62 -9.72 11.06 16.37
C LEU A 62 -10.54 12.34 16.54
N SER A 63 -11.78 12.26 17.01
CA SER A 63 -12.66 13.43 17.17
C SER A 63 -11.96 14.55 17.95
N GLY A 64 -11.85 15.73 17.33
CA GLY A 64 -11.20 16.89 17.94
C GLY A 64 -9.67 16.84 17.96
N PHE A 65 -9.03 15.86 17.34
CA PHE A 65 -7.59 15.91 17.05
C PHE A 65 -7.33 17.02 16.02
N TYR A 66 -6.05 17.40 15.89
CA TYR A 66 -5.62 18.45 14.98
C TYR A 66 -4.51 17.96 14.06
N LEU A 67 -4.52 18.48 12.83
CA LEU A 67 -3.42 18.35 11.87
C LEU A 67 -3.08 19.75 11.36
N SER A 68 -1.79 20.03 11.21
CA SER A 68 -1.30 21.31 10.68
C SER A 68 0.00 21.15 9.92
N ASP A 69 0.20 22.00 8.91
CA ASP A 69 1.43 22.23 8.16
C ASP A 69 2.31 23.36 8.73
N ASP A 70 2.01 23.89 9.93
CA ASP A 70 2.62 25.11 10.48
C ASP A 70 2.86 25.04 12.00
N TYR A 71 4.10 25.32 12.44
CA TYR A 71 4.50 25.36 13.86
C TYR A 71 4.01 26.58 14.65
N VAL A 72 3.34 27.53 14.02
CA VAL A 72 2.74 28.71 14.66
C VAL A 72 1.23 28.51 14.80
N PHE A 73 0.60 27.93 13.78
CA PHE A 73 -0.85 27.72 13.72
C PHE A 73 -1.18 26.23 13.72
N PHE A 74 -1.22 25.62 14.91
CA PHE A 74 -1.37 24.17 15.08
C PHE A 74 -2.78 23.63 14.85
N ASP A 75 -3.79 24.49 14.71
CA ASP A 75 -5.22 24.13 14.72
C ASP A 75 -5.92 24.29 13.37
N LYS A 76 -5.17 24.17 12.26
CA LYS A 76 -5.68 24.33 10.89
C LYS A 76 -6.78 23.31 10.54
N PHE A 77 -6.47 22.01 10.60
CA PHE A 77 -7.47 20.96 10.40
C PHE A 77 -7.90 20.35 11.72
N ILE A 78 -9.22 20.27 11.95
CA ILE A 78 -9.81 19.61 13.12
C ILE A 78 -10.56 18.37 12.65
N PHE A 79 -10.21 17.21 13.19
CA PHE A 79 -10.92 15.97 12.89
C PHE A 79 -12.38 16.04 13.36
N PRO A 80 -13.36 15.70 12.49
CA PRO A 80 -14.77 15.82 12.82
C PRO A 80 -15.20 14.84 13.91
N THR A 81 -16.34 15.13 14.56
CA THR A 81 -16.93 14.20 15.53
C THR A 81 -17.27 12.88 14.85
N GLY A 82 -16.83 11.77 15.45
CA GLY A 82 -16.98 10.42 14.93
C GLY A 82 -15.81 9.95 14.05
N ALA A 83 -14.82 10.80 13.77
CA ALA A 83 -13.59 10.36 13.11
C ALA A 83 -12.87 9.33 13.97
N GLN A 84 -12.51 8.20 13.37
CA GLN A 84 -11.89 7.08 14.05
C GLN A 84 -10.94 6.33 13.12
N ILE A 85 -9.97 5.64 13.71
CA ILE A 85 -9.03 4.76 13.02
C ILE A 85 -9.04 3.41 13.73
N GLU A 86 -9.30 2.34 12.97
CA GLU A 86 -9.33 0.98 13.51
C GLU A 86 -7.95 0.55 14.00
N ALA A 87 -7.89 -0.53 14.79
CA ALA A 87 -6.63 -1.18 15.15
C ALA A 87 -5.84 -1.56 13.89
N ASP A 88 -4.55 -1.21 13.84
CA ASP A 88 -3.70 -1.40 12.65
C ASP A 88 -4.28 -0.78 11.36
N GLY A 89 -5.19 0.19 11.52
CA GLY A 89 -5.87 0.87 10.44
C GLY A 89 -5.10 2.10 9.95
N TYR A 90 -5.53 2.59 8.79
CA TYR A 90 -5.03 3.80 8.14
C TYR A 90 -6.19 4.78 7.97
N VAL A 91 -5.89 6.07 7.99
CA VAL A 91 -6.83 7.12 7.59
C VAL A 91 -6.12 8.12 6.69
N ILE A 92 -6.79 8.53 5.62
CA ILE A 92 -6.28 9.48 4.64
C ILE A 92 -6.95 10.83 4.87
N ILE A 93 -6.12 11.88 4.84
CA ILE A 93 -6.54 13.27 4.86
C ILE A 93 -5.99 13.92 3.59
N TRP A 94 -6.88 14.40 2.73
CA TRP A 94 -6.50 15.15 1.53
C TRP A 94 -6.12 16.57 1.92
N ALA A 95 -4.93 17.02 1.53
CA ALA A 95 -4.44 18.37 1.79
C ALA A 95 -4.61 19.21 0.51
N ASP A 96 -5.85 19.59 0.21
CA ASP A 96 -6.23 20.19 -1.06
C ASP A 96 -6.98 21.54 -0.96
N GLN A 97 -7.33 21.97 0.25
CA GLN A 97 -8.15 23.15 0.51
C GLN A 97 -9.60 23.05 -0.01
N ASP A 98 -10.11 21.84 -0.26
CA ASP A 98 -11.50 21.61 -0.67
C ASP A 98 -12.32 20.88 0.40
N LEU A 99 -12.83 21.64 1.36
CA LEU A 99 -13.65 21.13 2.46
C LEU A 99 -15.07 20.69 2.03
N THR A 100 -15.43 20.85 0.75
CA THR A 100 -16.78 20.53 0.27
C THR A 100 -16.94 19.10 -0.23
N GLU A 101 -15.81 18.41 -0.39
CA GLU A 101 -15.76 17.04 -0.89
C GLU A 101 -16.04 15.99 0.20
N ALA A 102 -16.38 14.79 -0.26
CA ALA A 102 -16.62 13.66 0.63
C ALA A 102 -15.28 13.13 1.16
N GLY A 103 -15.17 12.90 2.47
CA GLY A 103 -13.95 12.38 3.08
C GLY A 103 -13.37 13.36 4.09
N LEU A 104 -12.08 13.21 4.39
CA LEU A 104 -11.36 14.16 5.22
C LEU A 104 -10.50 15.02 4.32
N HIS A 105 -10.85 16.29 4.20
CA HIS A 105 -10.12 17.30 3.44
C HIS A 105 -9.66 18.38 4.42
N ALA A 106 -8.37 18.72 4.36
CA ALA A 106 -7.75 19.76 5.16
C ALA A 106 -7.86 21.12 4.44
N ASP A 107 -7.88 22.19 5.24
CA ASP A 107 -7.95 23.57 4.76
C ASP A 107 -6.58 24.13 4.34
N PHE A 108 -5.58 23.27 4.21
CA PHE A 108 -4.24 23.58 3.75
C PHE A 108 -3.80 22.62 2.64
N LYS A 109 -2.73 23.00 1.93
CA LYS A 109 -2.02 22.16 0.95
C LYS A 109 -0.60 21.92 1.42
N LEU A 110 -0.01 20.82 0.98
CA LEU A 110 1.37 20.56 1.26
C LEU A 110 2.30 21.31 0.28
N ASN A 111 3.37 21.92 0.79
CA ASN A 111 4.36 22.60 -0.04
C ASN A 111 5.44 21.64 -0.53
N LYS A 112 5.44 21.37 -1.84
CA LYS A 112 6.50 20.60 -2.51
C LYS A 112 7.94 21.04 -2.19
N SER A 113 8.17 22.31 -1.82
CA SER A 113 9.52 22.80 -1.48
C SER A 113 9.98 22.41 -0.08
N GLY A 114 9.09 21.90 0.77
CA GLY A 114 9.34 21.57 2.17
C GLY A 114 8.65 22.51 3.14
N GLU A 115 8.25 21.94 4.26
CA GLU A 115 7.55 22.53 5.41
C GLU A 115 7.41 21.43 6.47
N GLU A 116 6.43 21.52 7.36
CA GLU A 116 6.21 20.57 8.43
C GLU A 116 4.82 19.95 8.40
N ILE A 117 4.63 18.85 9.12
CA ILE A 117 3.33 18.25 9.40
C ILE A 117 3.31 17.90 10.88
N ILE A 118 2.28 18.32 11.60
CA ILE A 118 2.15 18.15 13.05
C ILE A 118 0.80 17.53 13.36
N LEU A 119 0.81 16.42 14.08
CA LEU A 119 -0.38 15.75 14.61
C LEU A 119 -0.51 16.06 16.10
N LEU A 120 -1.68 16.57 16.52
CA LEU A 120 -1.98 16.83 17.92
C LEU A 120 -3.24 16.08 18.35
N ASN A 121 -3.27 15.65 19.61
CA ASN A 121 -4.48 15.08 20.20
C ASN A 121 -5.51 16.18 20.56
N ALA A 122 -6.68 15.78 21.04
CA ALA A 122 -7.75 16.71 21.44
C ALA A 122 -7.39 17.65 22.62
N SER A 123 -6.31 17.36 23.35
CA SER A 123 -5.75 18.23 24.39
C SER A 123 -4.65 19.16 23.87
N GLN A 124 -4.43 19.19 22.54
CA GLN A 124 -3.37 19.92 21.84
C GLN A 124 -1.95 19.49 22.26
N GLU A 125 -1.79 18.25 22.71
CA GLU A 125 -0.47 17.66 22.90
C GLU A 125 0.01 17.12 21.55
N VAL A 126 1.24 17.45 21.17
CA VAL A 126 1.88 16.92 19.95
C VAL A 126 2.09 15.42 20.13
N LEU A 127 1.48 14.63 19.25
CA LEU A 127 1.65 13.18 19.19
C LEU A 127 2.81 12.80 18.27
N ASP A 128 2.90 13.44 17.11
CA ASP A 128 3.92 13.19 16.11
C ASP A 128 4.13 14.42 15.23
N SER A 129 5.32 14.53 14.64
CA SER A 129 5.62 15.61 13.69
C SER A 129 6.76 15.24 12.76
N ILE A 130 6.77 15.82 11.57
CA ILE A 130 7.88 15.75 10.63
C ILE A 130 8.15 17.13 10.04
N SER A 131 9.43 17.49 9.87
CA SER A 131 9.85 18.55 8.95
C SER A 131 10.47 17.91 7.72
N TYR A 132 10.07 18.34 6.52
CA TYR A 132 10.52 17.75 5.27
C TYR A 132 11.05 18.81 4.30
N GLY A 133 11.95 18.39 3.41
CA GLY A 133 12.54 19.24 2.38
C GLY A 133 11.83 19.11 1.02
N PRO A 134 12.49 19.51 -0.08
CA PRO A 134 11.92 19.39 -1.42
C PRO A 134 11.47 17.95 -1.75
N GLN A 135 10.27 17.83 -2.33
CA GLN A 135 9.65 16.57 -2.72
C GLN A 135 9.62 16.40 -4.24
N GLU A 136 9.62 15.14 -4.69
CA GLU A 136 9.39 14.77 -6.08
C GLU A 136 7.90 14.51 -6.32
N THR A 137 7.40 14.84 -7.51
CA THR A 137 5.99 14.59 -7.84
C THR A 137 5.74 13.09 -7.93
N ASN A 138 4.65 12.62 -7.30
CA ASN A 138 4.25 11.22 -7.18
C ASN A 138 5.22 10.32 -6.39
N VAL A 139 6.11 10.91 -5.59
CA VAL A 139 6.99 10.18 -4.65
C VAL A 139 6.59 10.57 -3.24
N SER A 140 6.17 9.58 -2.46
CA SER A 140 5.79 9.79 -1.06
C SER A 140 7.01 9.71 -0.14
N LEU A 141 6.88 10.30 1.04
CA LEU A 141 7.73 9.99 2.20
C LEU A 141 6.93 9.08 3.14
N ALA A 142 7.46 7.89 3.40
CA ALA A 142 6.81 6.84 4.16
C ALA A 142 7.68 6.34 5.32
N ARG A 143 7.08 6.07 6.49
CA ARG A 143 7.79 5.44 7.61
C ARG A 143 8.12 3.99 7.31
N ILE A 144 9.40 3.64 7.34
CA ILE A 144 9.89 2.27 7.17
C ILE A 144 10.85 1.94 8.33
N PRO A 145 10.52 1.01 9.25
CA PRO A 145 9.33 0.16 9.26
C PRO A 145 7.99 0.90 9.42
N ASN A 146 6.89 0.31 8.95
CA ASN A 146 5.55 0.90 9.01
C ASN A 146 5.21 1.37 10.43
N GLY A 147 4.66 2.58 10.55
CA GLY A 147 4.22 3.17 11.81
C GLY A 147 5.31 3.51 12.83
N THR A 148 6.57 3.10 12.62
CA THR A 148 7.61 3.16 13.68
C THR A 148 8.98 3.63 13.21
N GLY A 149 9.28 3.50 11.92
CA GLY A 149 10.58 3.84 11.37
C GLY A 149 10.73 5.27 10.89
N ASP A 150 11.90 5.52 10.32
CA ASP A 150 12.25 6.80 9.69
C ASP A 150 11.54 6.96 8.35
N PHE A 151 11.31 8.21 7.95
CA PHE A 151 10.72 8.52 6.65
C PHE A 151 11.71 8.27 5.52
N THR A 152 11.28 7.51 4.53
CA THR A 152 12.05 7.16 3.33
C THR A 152 11.22 7.44 2.08
N GLN A 153 11.86 7.94 1.01
CA GLN A 153 11.20 8.18 -0.27
C GLN A 153 10.85 6.87 -0.97
N ARG A 154 9.65 6.78 -1.54
CA ARG A 154 9.18 5.59 -2.28
C ARG A 154 8.00 5.91 -3.21
N ALA A 155 7.60 4.91 -3.97
CA ALA A 155 6.27 4.91 -4.59
C ALA A 155 5.19 4.82 -3.50
N PRO A 156 4.12 5.64 -3.60
CA PRO A 156 2.98 5.63 -2.68
C PRO A 156 2.45 4.22 -2.37
N THR A 157 2.24 3.93 -1.09
CA THR A 157 1.53 2.70 -0.67
C THR A 157 0.04 2.91 -0.51
N PHE A 158 -0.38 4.08 0.01
CA PHE A 158 -1.76 4.55 0.13
C PHE A 158 -2.72 3.53 0.78
N SER A 159 -3.07 3.79 2.04
CA SER A 159 -3.94 2.95 2.86
C SER A 159 -3.41 1.51 2.99
N ALA A 160 -2.08 1.36 3.06
CA ALA A 160 -1.40 0.07 3.08
C ALA A 160 -0.07 0.11 3.85
N ASN A 161 0.42 -1.06 4.24
CA ASN A 161 1.65 -1.20 5.02
C ASN A 161 2.89 -0.72 4.25
N ASN A 162 3.69 0.09 4.93
CA ASN A 162 4.88 0.70 4.36
C ASN A 162 6.12 -0.21 4.28
N ASP A 163 6.14 -1.35 4.95
CA ASP A 163 7.34 -2.19 4.91
C ASP A 163 7.59 -2.65 3.49
N PRO A 164 8.85 -2.64 3.02
CA PRO A 164 9.17 -3.27 1.75
C PRO A 164 8.65 -4.70 1.83
N GLN A 165 7.73 -5.05 0.95
CA GLN A 165 7.23 -6.39 0.81
C GLN A 165 8.41 -7.26 0.39
N THR A 166 9.22 -7.73 1.35
CA THR A 166 10.20 -8.78 1.12
C THR A 166 9.41 -10.02 0.84
N SER A 167 9.02 -10.17 -0.41
CA SER A 167 8.24 -11.29 -0.86
C SER A 167 9.19 -12.47 -1.01
N ALA A 168 9.67 -13.00 0.12
CA ALA A 168 10.17 -14.37 0.20
C ALA A 168 9.10 -15.31 -0.38
N VAL A 169 7.82 -14.96 -0.19
CA VAL A 169 6.66 -15.57 -0.83
C VAL A 169 6.70 -15.43 -2.35
N ASN A 170 6.87 -14.23 -2.95
CA ASN A 170 6.97 -14.09 -4.41
C ASN A 170 8.23 -14.73 -5.03
N GLN A 171 9.36 -14.82 -4.32
CA GLN A 171 10.52 -15.55 -4.83
C GLN A 171 10.33 -17.07 -4.81
N VAL A 172 9.73 -17.61 -3.73
CA VAL A 172 9.38 -19.04 -3.65
C VAL A 172 8.31 -19.38 -4.69
N ILE A 173 7.31 -18.52 -4.86
CA ILE A 173 6.23 -18.66 -5.84
C ILE A 173 6.75 -18.54 -7.27
N ALA A 174 7.55 -17.52 -7.57
CA ALA A 174 8.22 -17.40 -8.86
C ALA A 174 9.04 -18.66 -9.12
N SER A 175 9.77 -19.21 -8.14
CA SER A 175 10.51 -20.46 -8.32
C SER A 175 9.63 -21.67 -8.65
N SER A 176 8.39 -21.71 -8.13
CA SER A 176 7.44 -22.82 -8.35
C SER A 176 6.74 -22.81 -9.72
N ILE A 177 6.73 -21.69 -10.46
CA ILE A 177 6.25 -21.69 -11.85
C ILE A 177 7.23 -22.53 -12.69
N HIS A 178 6.72 -23.54 -13.38
CA HIS A 178 7.54 -24.43 -14.18
C HIS A 178 7.22 -24.24 -15.67
N VAL A 179 8.26 -24.21 -16.51
CA VAL A 179 8.10 -24.09 -17.96
C VAL A 179 8.80 -25.27 -18.61
N SER A 180 8.07 -26.06 -19.40
CA SER A 180 8.60 -27.29 -19.99
C SER A 180 8.17 -27.51 -21.44
N PRO A 181 9.02 -28.08 -22.30
CA PRO A 181 10.44 -28.39 -22.07
C PRO A 181 11.29 -27.12 -22.04
N ASN A 182 12.24 -26.99 -21.11
CA ASN A 182 13.12 -25.83 -21.06
C ASN A 182 14.52 -26.26 -20.61
N PRO A 183 15.53 -26.32 -21.51
CA PRO A 183 15.49 -25.91 -22.92
C PRO A 183 14.59 -26.79 -23.82
N GLY A 184 14.14 -26.25 -24.97
CA GLY A 184 13.41 -27.01 -25.99
C GLY A 184 13.03 -26.18 -27.22
N SER A 185 12.45 -26.79 -28.26
CA SER A 185 12.02 -26.10 -29.49
C SER A 185 10.53 -25.72 -29.54
N GLY A 186 9.78 -26.09 -28.50
CA GLY A 186 8.36 -25.76 -28.33
C GLY A 186 7.39 -26.82 -28.87
N PRO A 187 6.08 -26.72 -28.59
CA PRO A 187 5.44 -25.82 -27.62
C PRO A 187 6.00 -25.93 -26.21
N PHE A 188 5.86 -24.85 -25.45
CA PHE A 188 6.19 -24.80 -24.03
C PHE A 188 4.92 -24.81 -23.19
N THR A 189 4.86 -25.65 -22.18
CA THR A 189 3.81 -25.68 -21.17
C THR A 189 4.27 -24.86 -19.98
N VAL A 190 3.43 -23.95 -19.51
CA VAL A 190 3.60 -23.24 -18.24
C VAL A 190 2.66 -23.87 -17.22
N ASP A 191 3.24 -24.44 -16.17
CA ASP A 191 2.53 -24.96 -15.01
C ASP A 191 2.39 -23.83 -13.98
N TRP A 192 1.15 -23.38 -13.75
CA TRP A 192 0.83 -22.32 -12.79
C TRP A 192 0.52 -22.91 -11.41
N PRO A 193 1.27 -22.55 -10.36
CA PRO A 193 1.05 -23.07 -9.01
C PRO A 193 -0.36 -22.75 -8.50
N THR A 194 -1.10 -23.74 -8.01
CA THR A 194 -2.45 -23.53 -7.45
C THR A 194 -2.45 -22.73 -6.13
N GLN A 195 -1.28 -22.57 -5.52
CA GLN A 195 -1.08 -21.69 -4.36
C GLN A 195 -1.16 -20.20 -4.71
N LEU A 196 -1.06 -19.86 -6.01
CA LEU A 196 -1.33 -18.52 -6.51
C LEU A 196 -2.85 -18.35 -6.64
N ALA A 197 -3.43 -17.55 -5.74
CA ALA A 197 -4.87 -17.29 -5.73
C ALA A 197 -5.35 -16.57 -7.01
N ALA A 198 -4.46 -15.84 -7.68
CA ALA A 198 -4.74 -15.14 -8.93
C ALA A 198 -4.20 -15.93 -10.14
N SER A 199 -5.04 -16.01 -11.18
CA SER A 199 -4.70 -16.67 -12.45
C SER A 199 -3.94 -15.71 -13.38
N PRO A 200 -3.03 -16.21 -14.21
CA PRO A 200 -2.33 -15.39 -15.19
C PRO A 200 -3.31 -14.88 -16.25
N ASP A 201 -3.13 -13.64 -16.67
CA ASP A 201 -4.00 -12.98 -17.66
C ASP A 201 -3.28 -12.73 -19.00
N ALA A 202 -1.95 -12.66 -19.01
CA ALA A 202 -1.16 -12.55 -20.24
C ALA A 202 0.27 -13.04 -20.05
N TRP A 203 0.96 -13.34 -21.14
CA TRP A 203 2.41 -13.53 -21.17
C TRP A 203 3.05 -12.73 -22.29
N ASP A 204 4.28 -12.28 -22.07
CA ASP A 204 5.14 -11.59 -23.04
C ASP A 204 6.51 -12.27 -23.08
N LEU A 205 7.04 -12.49 -24.28
CA LEU A 205 8.35 -13.05 -24.51
C LEU A 205 9.30 -11.93 -24.93
N LEU A 206 10.30 -11.65 -24.10
CA LEU A 206 11.27 -10.60 -24.31
C LEU A 206 12.65 -11.19 -24.68
N ASP A 207 13.40 -10.49 -25.52
CA ASP A 207 14.83 -10.76 -25.67
C ASP A 207 15.65 -10.24 -24.48
N LEU A 208 16.96 -10.47 -24.49
CA LEU A 208 17.86 -10.04 -23.41
C LEU A 208 18.07 -8.52 -23.35
N GLN A 209 17.60 -7.78 -24.36
CA GLN A 209 17.59 -6.32 -24.37
C GLN A 209 16.25 -5.76 -23.86
N GLY A 210 15.32 -6.63 -23.44
CA GLY A 210 14.00 -6.24 -22.94
C GLY A 210 13.01 -5.88 -24.05
N ARG A 211 13.30 -6.21 -25.32
CA ARG A 211 12.36 -5.96 -26.42
C ARG A 211 11.31 -7.06 -26.44
N SER A 212 10.04 -6.69 -26.43
CA SER A 212 8.93 -7.64 -26.63
C SER A 212 9.01 -8.25 -28.04
N ILE A 213 8.97 -9.57 -28.08
CA ILE A 213 9.03 -10.37 -29.30
C ILE A 213 7.67 -11.00 -29.60
N GLN A 214 6.84 -11.28 -28.58
CA GLN A 214 5.46 -11.77 -28.73
C GLN A 214 4.72 -11.71 -27.40
N ILE A 215 3.49 -11.24 -27.45
CA ILE A 215 2.57 -11.17 -26.31
C ILE A 215 1.27 -11.90 -26.64
N GLN A 216 0.71 -12.63 -25.68
CA GLN A 216 -0.62 -13.25 -25.80
C GLN A 216 -1.37 -13.22 -24.46
N VAL A 217 -2.70 -13.11 -24.56
CA VAL A 217 -3.61 -13.23 -23.41
C VAL A 217 -3.74 -14.70 -23.02
N VAL A 218 -3.72 -14.98 -21.72
CA VAL A 218 -4.01 -16.30 -21.18
C VAL A 218 -5.51 -16.41 -20.92
N PRO A 219 -6.20 -17.46 -21.38
CA PRO A 219 -7.59 -17.68 -21.03
C PRO A 219 -7.79 -17.72 -19.51
N PHE A 220 -8.86 -17.08 -19.04
CA PHE A 220 -9.11 -16.92 -17.61
C PHE A 220 -9.28 -18.27 -16.89
N GLY A 221 -8.61 -18.43 -15.75
CA GLY A 221 -8.78 -19.57 -14.85
C GLY A 221 -7.94 -20.81 -15.18
N GLU A 222 -7.01 -20.71 -16.14
CA GLU A 222 -6.13 -21.82 -16.51
C GLU A 222 -4.98 -21.97 -15.51
N SER A 223 -4.86 -23.16 -14.90
CA SER A 223 -3.71 -23.54 -14.06
C SER A 223 -2.54 -24.11 -14.86
N GLN A 224 -2.75 -24.32 -16.17
CA GLN A 224 -1.72 -24.73 -17.11
C GLN A 224 -2.05 -24.15 -18.48
N PHE A 225 -1.08 -23.54 -19.15
CA PHE A 225 -1.29 -23.01 -20.50
C PHE A 225 -0.09 -23.28 -21.40
N MET A 226 -0.37 -23.45 -22.70
CA MET A 226 0.66 -23.65 -23.72
C MET A 226 1.06 -22.34 -24.37
N ILE A 227 2.36 -22.16 -24.52
CA ILE A 227 3.01 -21.08 -25.23
C ILE A 227 3.55 -21.65 -26.54
N GLN A 228 2.99 -21.14 -27.63
CA GLN A 228 3.52 -21.33 -28.97
C GLN A 228 4.29 -20.08 -29.35
N VAL A 229 5.62 -20.18 -29.34
CA VAL A 229 6.46 -19.11 -29.86
C VAL A 229 6.44 -19.20 -31.39
N ALA A 230 6.20 -18.08 -32.07
CA ALA A 230 6.39 -18.00 -33.52
C ALA A 230 7.82 -18.45 -33.89
N PRO A 231 8.17 -18.78 -35.16
CA PRO A 231 9.54 -19.21 -35.46
C PRO A 231 10.55 -18.13 -35.04
N LYS A 232 11.39 -18.47 -34.06
CA LYS A 232 12.38 -17.55 -33.46
C LYS A 232 13.74 -18.22 -33.42
N VAL A 233 14.76 -17.38 -33.43
CA VAL A 233 16.16 -17.81 -33.35
C VAL A 233 16.39 -18.57 -32.05
N ALA A 234 17.15 -19.66 -32.11
CA ALA A 234 17.58 -20.35 -30.90
C ALA A 234 18.34 -19.39 -29.98
N GLY A 235 18.00 -19.38 -28.68
CA GLY A 235 18.56 -18.41 -27.76
C GLY A 235 17.87 -18.37 -26.41
N MET A 236 18.36 -17.48 -25.56
CA MET A 236 17.80 -17.22 -24.24
C MET A 236 16.85 -16.03 -24.29
N TYR A 237 15.70 -16.19 -23.66
CA TYR A 237 14.62 -15.21 -23.58
C TYR A 237 14.13 -15.07 -22.14
N LEU A 238 13.44 -13.97 -21.87
CA LEU A 238 12.68 -13.76 -20.64
C LEU A 238 11.20 -13.92 -20.96
N LEU A 239 10.54 -14.85 -20.29
CA LEU A 239 9.09 -15.00 -20.29
C LEU A 239 8.53 -14.21 -19.10
N TRP A 240 7.82 -13.14 -19.39
CA TRP A 240 7.06 -12.37 -18.41
C TRP A 240 5.62 -12.89 -18.39
N ILE A 241 5.12 -13.24 -17.22
CA ILE A 241 3.74 -13.68 -17.01
C ILE A 241 3.07 -12.63 -16.12
N ARG A 242 2.01 -12.02 -16.62
CA ARG A 242 1.25 -10.99 -15.91
C ARG A 242 0.11 -11.62 -15.12
N VAL A 243 -0.09 -11.07 -13.92
CA VAL A 243 -1.20 -11.38 -13.02
C VAL A 243 -1.65 -10.05 -12.41
N ASP A 244 -2.78 -9.53 -12.86
CA ASP A 244 -3.26 -8.21 -12.46
C ASP A 244 -2.17 -7.13 -12.64
N ASN A 245 -1.70 -6.51 -11.55
CA ASN A 245 -0.66 -5.48 -11.57
C ASN A 245 0.75 -6.02 -11.21
N GLN A 246 0.94 -7.34 -11.26
CA GLN A 246 2.18 -8.03 -10.92
C GLN A 246 2.74 -8.80 -12.11
N PHE A 247 4.07 -9.01 -12.10
CA PHE A 247 4.78 -9.77 -13.14
C PHE A 247 5.68 -10.84 -12.53
N TYR A 248 5.64 -12.02 -13.12
CA TYR A 248 6.53 -13.14 -12.81
C TYR A 248 7.43 -13.41 -14.00
N VAL A 249 8.73 -13.58 -13.76
CA VAL A 249 9.72 -13.73 -14.84
C VAL A 249 10.35 -15.12 -14.81
N LYS A 250 10.41 -15.76 -15.97
CA LYS A 250 11.11 -17.02 -16.19
C LYS A 250 12.11 -16.93 -17.32
N ARG A 251 13.27 -17.56 -17.13
CA ARG A 251 14.20 -17.80 -18.23
C ARG A 251 13.63 -18.89 -19.13
N LEU A 252 13.54 -18.63 -20.43
CA LEU A 252 13.19 -19.62 -21.45
C LEU A 252 14.36 -19.79 -22.43
N VAL A 253 14.77 -21.03 -22.70
CA VAL A 253 15.82 -21.35 -23.66
C VAL A 253 15.19 -22.07 -24.85
N ILE A 254 15.12 -21.37 -25.98
CA ILE A 254 14.58 -21.89 -27.24
C ILE A 254 15.72 -22.54 -28.02
N GLN A 255 15.52 -23.76 -28.49
CA GLN A 255 16.44 -24.49 -29.36
C GLN A 255 15.90 -24.51 -30.79
N ALA A 256 16.80 -24.63 -31.76
CA ALA A 256 16.40 -24.94 -33.13
C ALA A 256 15.90 -26.39 -33.19
N ASP A 257 14.92 -26.63 -34.06
CA ASP A 257 14.43 -27.99 -34.38
C ASP A 257 15.53 -28.90 -34.95
#